data_AF-A0A3D6CBW9-F1
#
_entry.id   AF-A0A3D6CBW9-F1
#
_cell.length_a   1.000
_cell.length_b   1.000
_cell.length_c   1.000
_cell.angle_alpha   90.00
_cell.angle_beta   90.00
_cell.angle_gamma   90.00
#
_symmetry.space_group_name_H-M   'P 1'
#
loop_
_entity.id
_entity.type
_entity.pdbx_description
1 polymer ?
#
loop_
_entity_poly.entity_id
_entity_poly.type
_entity_poly.pdbx_seq_one_letter_code
_entity_poly.pdbx_strand_id
1 'polypeptide(L)'
;MGKKDNAYHHGDLRKSLISQALAIVREEGVAKLTLRKVARLAGVSHAAPAHHFKDMNGLLAAIAEEGFVKMVQHMKKAAGKYPSENSLERFKAIGVSYVEFATQNPSFIKIMNHPSLAEKSLYPGLKRASNETFNLLTNAVQECQSKKLVREGDVLELSLFAWSTVHGLAVLAVDGQLNGVGLRQDLQVYTDKVTDLLYSGLM
;
A
#
# COMPACT_ATOMS: atom_id res chain seq x y z
N MET A 1 28.79 -34.74 -12.06
CA MET A 1 28.41 -33.42 -11.47
C MET A 1 27.35 -32.77 -12.34
N GLY A 2 26.09 -32.67 -11.85
CA GLY A 2 24.97 -32.10 -12.61
C GLY A 2 24.44 -30.82 -11.97
N LYS A 3 24.45 -29.73 -12.75
CA LYS A 3 23.94 -28.38 -12.49
C LYS A 3 22.66 -28.33 -11.64
N LYS A 4 22.65 -27.52 -10.57
CA LYS A 4 21.43 -27.17 -9.84
C LYS A 4 21.37 -25.76 -9.20
N ASP A 5 22.02 -24.74 -9.76
CA ASP A 5 22.10 -23.42 -9.07
C ASP A 5 21.50 -22.21 -9.82
N ASN A 6 20.50 -22.37 -10.70
CA ASN A 6 19.89 -21.22 -11.40
C ASN A 6 18.55 -20.73 -10.82
N ALA A 7 17.84 -21.52 -10.01
CA ALA A 7 16.54 -21.10 -9.48
C ALA A 7 16.65 -20.30 -8.16
N TYR A 8 17.68 -20.56 -7.36
CA TYR A 8 17.82 -19.96 -6.03
C TYR A 8 18.30 -18.50 -6.08
N HIS A 9 19.12 -18.12 -7.07
CA HIS A 9 19.65 -16.75 -7.18
C HIS A 9 18.65 -15.72 -7.74
N HIS A 10 17.68 -16.12 -8.57
CA HIS A 10 16.77 -15.15 -9.19
C HIS A 10 15.78 -14.51 -8.21
N GLY A 11 15.31 -15.28 -7.22
CA GLY A 11 14.41 -14.78 -6.17
C GLY A 11 15.11 -13.79 -5.24
N ASP A 12 16.35 -14.10 -4.86
CA ASP A 12 17.17 -13.23 -4.01
C ASP A 12 17.56 -11.95 -4.74
N LEU A 13 17.89 -12.03 -6.03
CA LEU A 13 18.22 -10.84 -6.81
C LEU A 13 17.03 -9.91 -7.00
N ARG A 14 15.84 -10.42 -7.35
CA ARG A 14 14.63 -9.58 -7.48
C ARG A 14 14.32 -8.85 -6.18
N LYS A 15 14.36 -9.56 -5.05
CA LYS A 15 14.15 -8.97 -3.71
C LYS A 15 15.23 -7.95 -3.36
N SER A 16 16.49 -8.25 -3.65
CA SER A 16 17.61 -7.32 -3.43
C SER A 16 17.41 -6.03 -4.23
N LEU A 17 17.08 -6.12 -5.51
CA LEU A 17 16.82 -4.96 -6.37
C LEU A 17 15.66 -4.09 -5.84
N ILE A 18 14.57 -4.71 -5.39
CA ILE A 18 13.43 -4.00 -4.77
C ILE A 18 13.85 -3.32 -3.46
N SER A 19 14.59 -4.01 -2.60
CA SER A 19 15.11 -3.45 -1.34
C SER A 19 15.99 -2.23 -1.58
N GLN A 20 16.91 -2.30 -2.54
CA GLN A 20 17.78 -1.18 -2.91
C GLN A 20 16.99 -0.02 -3.53
N ALA A 21 15.98 -0.30 -4.36
CA ALA A 21 15.09 0.73 -4.89
C ALA A 21 14.33 1.47 -3.78
N LEU A 22 13.79 0.74 -2.79
CA LEU A 22 13.10 1.32 -1.64
C LEU A 22 14.03 2.19 -0.77
N ALA A 23 15.29 1.78 -0.61
CA ALA A 23 16.30 2.58 0.09
C ALA A 23 16.58 3.91 -0.63
N ILE A 24 16.77 3.88 -1.96
CA ILE A 24 16.94 5.10 -2.76
C ILE A 24 15.73 6.03 -2.61
N VAL A 25 14.51 5.50 -2.67
CA VAL A 25 13.29 6.32 -2.54
C VAL A 25 13.18 6.93 -1.15
N ARG A 26 13.59 6.21 -0.11
CA ARG A 26 13.59 6.72 1.27
C ARG A 26 14.57 7.87 1.46
N GLU A 27 15.77 7.75 0.90
CA GLU A 27 16.89 8.68 1.14
C GLU A 27 16.88 9.88 0.19
N GLU A 28 16.47 9.67 -1.06
CA GLU A 28 16.63 10.66 -2.13
C GLU A 28 15.33 10.95 -2.91
N GLY A 29 14.26 10.22 -2.62
CA GLY A 29 12.96 10.36 -3.29
C GLY A 29 12.86 9.61 -4.62
N VAL A 30 11.62 9.40 -5.07
CA VAL A 30 11.28 8.65 -6.29
C VAL A 30 11.95 9.22 -7.54
N ALA A 31 12.10 10.55 -7.64
CA ALA A 31 12.68 11.22 -8.79
C ALA A 31 14.17 10.89 -9.02
N LYS A 32 14.87 10.38 -7.99
CA LYS A 32 16.28 9.98 -8.07
C LYS A 32 16.46 8.48 -8.32
N LEU A 33 15.38 7.72 -8.42
CA LEU A 33 15.42 6.30 -8.73
C LEU A 33 15.81 6.09 -10.20
N THR A 34 16.79 5.24 -10.47
CA THR A 34 17.14 4.79 -11.83
C THR A 34 17.55 3.32 -11.79
N LEU A 35 17.28 2.53 -12.84
CA LEU A 35 17.71 1.12 -12.92
C LEU A 35 19.22 0.98 -12.73
N ARG A 36 20.00 1.90 -13.32
CA ARG A 36 21.47 1.92 -13.19
C ARG A 36 21.91 2.08 -11.74
N LYS A 37 21.27 2.97 -10.99
CA LYS A 37 21.59 3.22 -9.59
C LYS A 37 21.20 2.03 -8.70
N VAL A 38 20.05 1.42 -8.96
CA VAL A 38 19.61 0.18 -8.29
C VAL A 38 20.61 -0.94 -8.54
N ALA A 39 21.02 -1.18 -9.79
CA ALA A 39 22.04 -2.19 -10.12
C ALA A 39 23.35 -1.96 -9.37
N ARG A 40 23.82 -0.70 -9.36
CA ARG A 40 25.07 -0.31 -8.67
C ARG A 40 25.02 -0.60 -7.18
N LEU A 41 23.92 -0.24 -6.49
CA LEU A 41 23.76 -0.51 -5.06
C LEU A 41 23.58 -2.00 -4.76
N ALA A 42 22.94 -2.75 -5.66
CA ALA A 42 22.77 -4.19 -5.53
C ALA A 42 24.04 -4.99 -5.90
N GLY A 43 25.11 -4.34 -6.36
CA GLY A 43 26.36 -5.02 -6.74
C GLY A 43 26.25 -5.89 -8.00
N VAL A 44 25.30 -5.59 -8.90
CA VAL A 44 25.05 -6.38 -10.12
C VAL A 44 25.25 -5.58 -11.40
N SER A 45 25.28 -6.29 -12.53
CA SER A 45 25.42 -5.65 -13.85
C SER A 45 24.24 -4.72 -14.15
N HIS A 46 24.50 -3.68 -14.96
CA HIS A 46 23.46 -2.72 -15.36
C HIS A 46 22.31 -3.35 -16.15
N ALA A 47 22.53 -4.49 -16.80
CA ALA A 47 21.50 -5.23 -17.53
C ALA A 47 20.55 -6.01 -16.61
N ALA A 48 20.98 -6.34 -15.38
CA ALA A 48 20.20 -7.22 -14.50
C ALA A 48 18.80 -6.67 -14.15
N PRO A 49 18.63 -5.39 -13.75
CA PRO A 49 17.29 -4.86 -13.48
C PRO A 49 16.39 -4.86 -14.72
N ALA A 50 16.93 -4.51 -15.89
CA ALA A 50 16.16 -4.53 -17.14
C ALA A 50 15.75 -5.95 -17.53
N HIS A 51 16.59 -6.96 -17.28
CA HIS A 51 16.21 -8.36 -17.48
C HIS A 51 15.07 -8.80 -16.55
N HIS A 52 15.07 -8.35 -15.30
CA HIS A 52 14.05 -8.73 -14.31
C HIS A 52 12.73 -7.95 -14.44
N PHE A 53 12.82 -6.67 -14.81
CA PHE A 53 11.69 -5.75 -14.75
C PHE A 53 11.33 -5.12 -16.08
N LYS A 54 12.06 -5.44 -17.17
CA LYS A 54 11.97 -4.84 -18.49
C LYS A 54 12.41 -3.37 -18.54
N ASP A 55 11.78 -2.52 -17.74
CA ASP A 55 12.01 -1.09 -17.68
C ASP A 55 11.78 -0.52 -16.27
N MET A 56 11.84 0.81 -16.14
CA MET A 56 11.59 1.48 -14.86
C MET A 56 10.17 1.28 -14.34
N ASN A 57 9.16 1.33 -15.22
CA ASN A 57 7.78 1.17 -14.79
C ASN A 57 7.51 -0.27 -14.34
N GLY A 58 8.15 -1.27 -14.95
CA GLY A 58 8.09 -2.65 -14.45
C GLY A 58 8.74 -2.82 -13.07
N LEU A 59 9.81 -2.07 -12.75
CA LEU A 59 10.37 -2.05 -11.40
C LEU A 59 9.40 -1.40 -10.41
N LEU A 60 8.85 -0.23 -10.76
CA LEU A 60 7.85 0.46 -9.94
C LEU A 60 6.62 -0.42 -9.70
N ALA A 61 6.13 -1.11 -10.75
CA ALA A 61 4.98 -2.00 -10.65
C ALA A 61 5.26 -3.20 -9.74
N ALA A 62 6.46 -3.79 -9.82
CA ALA A 62 6.89 -4.88 -8.95
C ALA A 62 6.99 -4.45 -7.48
N ILE A 63 7.48 -3.23 -7.22
CA ILE A 63 7.54 -2.67 -5.86
C ILE A 63 6.11 -2.37 -5.36
N ALA A 64 5.26 -1.79 -6.20
CA ALA A 64 3.88 -1.49 -5.87
C ALA A 64 3.08 -2.77 -5.57
N GLU A 65 3.30 -3.85 -6.33
CA GLU A 65 2.72 -5.17 -6.06
C GLU A 65 3.10 -5.67 -4.65
N GLU A 66 4.38 -5.62 -4.29
CA GLU A 66 4.82 -5.97 -2.93
C GLU A 66 4.22 -5.05 -1.86
N GLY A 67 4.07 -3.76 -2.16
CA GLY A 67 3.42 -2.78 -1.29
C GLY A 67 1.97 -3.15 -0.99
N PHE A 68 1.17 -3.44 -2.01
CA PHE A 68 -0.21 -3.86 -1.85
C PHE A 68 -0.33 -5.20 -1.10
N VAL A 69 0.52 -6.19 -1.41
CA VAL A 69 0.53 -7.48 -0.70
C VAL A 69 0.80 -7.27 0.81
N LYS A 70 1.80 -6.45 1.15
CA LYS A 70 2.11 -6.13 2.55
C LYS A 70 0.99 -5.34 3.22
N MET A 71 0.38 -4.39 2.51
CA MET A 71 -0.74 -3.60 3.02
C MET A 71 -1.94 -4.49 3.34
N VAL A 72 -2.32 -5.40 2.44
CA VAL A 72 -3.40 -6.37 2.67
C VAL A 72 -3.13 -7.23 3.90
N GLN A 73 -1.91 -7.76 4.04
CA GLN A 73 -1.53 -8.56 5.21
C GLN A 73 -1.64 -7.75 6.51
N HIS A 74 -1.21 -6.49 6.47
CA HIS A 74 -1.30 -5.57 7.62
C HIS A 74 -2.75 -5.31 8.02
N MET A 75 -3.62 -4.99 7.07
CA MET A 75 -5.04 -4.75 7.31
C MET A 75 -5.79 -6.00 7.78
N LYS A 76 -5.54 -7.17 7.15
CA LYS A 76 -6.11 -8.45 7.58
C LYS A 76 -5.70 -8.80 9.01
N LYS A 77 -4.43 -8.57 9.37
CA LYS A 77 -3.94 -8.79 10.74
C LYS A 77 -4.61 -7.85 11.74
N ALA A 78 -4.81 -6.58 11.39
CA ALA A 78 -5.48 -5.61 12.25
C ALA A 78 -6.95 -5.97 12.48
N ALA A 79 -7.71 -6.26 11.41
CA ALA A 79 -9.10 -6.70 11.50
C ALA A 79 -9.24 -8.03 12.27
N GLY A 80 -8.29 -8.96 12.09
CA GLY A 80 -8.29 -10.26 12.77
C GLY A 80 -8.09 -10.19 14.29
N LYS A 81 -7.76 -9.03 14.86
CA LYS A 81 -7.75 -8.82 16.32
C LYS A 81 -9.16 -8.78 16.93
N TYR A 82 -10.18 -8.59 16.09
CA TYR A 82 -11.57 -8.48 16.52
C TYR A 82 -12.37 -9.72 16.10
N PRO A 83 -13.27 -10.21 16.97
CA PRO A 83 -14.19 -11.28 16.63
C PRO A 83 -15.04 -10.96 15.39
N SER A 84 -15.49 -11.99 14.66
CA SER A 84 -16.24 -11.84 13.39
C SER A 84 -17.59 -11.13 13.55
N GLU A 85 -18.18 -11.17 14.73
CA GLU A 85 -19.42 -10.49 15.08
C GLU A 85 -19.24 -8.97 15.12
N ASN A 86 -18.03 -8.48 15.41
CA ASN A 86 -17.68 -7.06 15.56
C ASN A 86 -17.30 -6.42 14.21
N SER A 87 -18.20 -6.46 13.22
CA SER A 87 -17.92 -5.98 11.86
C SER A 87 -17.52 -4.51 11.81
N LEU A 88 -18.14 -3.65 12.64
CA LEU A 88 -17.78 -2.24 12.69
C LEU A 88 -16.33 -2.05 13.17
N GLU A 89 -15.90 -2.75 14.22
CA GLU A 89 -14.53 -2.64 14.72
C GLU A 89 -13.51 -3.23 13.75
N ARG A 90 -13.86 -4.31 13.05
CA ARG A 90 -13.03 -4.85 11.96
C ARG A 90 -12.88 -3.85 10.81
N PHE A 91 -13.98 -3.18 10.44
CA PHE A 91 -13.95 -2.15 9.40
C PHE A 91 -13.10 -0.95 9.85
N LYS A 92 -13.29 -0.44 11.08
CA LYS A 92 -12.43 0.60 11.68
C LYS A 92 -10.95 0.21 11.66
N ALA A 93 -10.65 -1.02 12.06
CA ALA A 93 -9.28 -1.53 12.08
C ALA A 93 -8.64 -1.55 10.67
N ILE A 94 -9.40 -1.83 9.61
CA ILE A 94 -8.92 -1.72 8.22
C ILE A 94 -8.53 -0.26 7.91
N GLY A 95 -9.37 0.72 8.27
CA GLY A 95 -9.10 2.13 8.05
C GLY A 95 -7.86 2.64 8.80
N VAL A 96 -7.76 2.35 10.10
CA VAL A 96 -6.60 2.75 10.93
C VAL A 96 -5.32 2.12 10.40
N SER A 97 -5.34 0.80 10.14
CA SER A 97 -4.15 0.08 9.67
C SER A 97 -3.70 0.49 8.27
N TYR A 98 -4.59 1.04 7.43
CA TYR A 98 -4.20 1.67 6.16
C TYR A 98 -3.25 2.86 6.40
N VAL A 99 -3.60 3.74 7.34
CA VAL A 99 -2.80 4.93 7.69
C VAL A 99 -1.52 4.53 8.44
N GLU A 100 -1.59 3.56 9.35
CA GLU A 100 -0.42 3.00 10.03
C GLU A 100 0.58 2.39 9.03
N PHE A 101 0.09 1.57 8.10
CA PHE A 101 0.93 1.01 7.05
C PHE A 101 1.61 2.12 6.24
N ALA A 102 0.83 3.12 5.83
CA ALA A 102 1.32 4.21 5.00
C ALA A 102 2.46 4.99 5.67
N THR A 103 2.30 5.31 6.95
CA THR A 103 3.24 6.12 7.73
C THR A 103 4.49 5.33 8.13
N GLN A 104 4.36 4.02 8.36
CA GLN A 104 5.50 3.12 8.58
C GLN A 104 6.25 2.78 7.30
N ASN A 105 5.60 2.90 6.13
CA ASN A 105 6.13 2.49 4.83
C ASN A 105 6.00 3.59 3.75
N PRO A 106 6.53 4.81 3.99
CA PRO A 106 6.28 5.96 3.11
C PRO A 106 6.80 5.75 1.68
N SER A 107 7.91 5.04 1.50
CA SER A 107 8.46 4.71 0.17
C SER A 107 7.50 3.84 -0.65
N PHE A 108 6.77 2.90 -0.02
CA PHE A 108 5.78 2.09 -0.71
C PHE A 108 4.61 2.95 -1.18
N ILE A 109 4.07 3.82 -0.33
CA ILE A 109 2.95 4.71 -0.69
C ILE A 109 3.30 5.62 -1.85
N LYS A 110 4.49 6.24 -1.82
CA LYS A 110 4.96 7.10 -2.92
C LYS A 110 5.04 6.37 -4.25
N ILE A 111 5.42 5.09 -4.25
CA ILE A 111 5.51 4.27 -5.47
C ILE A 111 4.13 3.75 -5.90
N MET A 112 3.31 3.26 -4.97
CA MET A 112 1.97 2.73 -5.25
C MET A 112 1.04 3.79 -5.86
N ASN A 113 1.23 5.05 -5.48
CA ASN A 113 0.49 6.21 -5.99
C ASN A 113 1.19 6.90 -7.17
N HIS A 114 2.28 6.35 -7.69
CA HIS A 114 3.03 6.99 -8.76
C HIS A 114 2.17 7.12 -10.04
N PRO A 115 2.12 8.29 -10.70
CA PRO A 115 1.25 8.51 -11.85
C PRO A 115 1.48 7.55 -13.02
N SER A 116 2.71 7.07 -13.22
CA SER A 116 2.99 6.08 -14.28
C SER A 116 2.36 4.70 -14.03
N LEU A 117 1.82 4.46 -12.84
CA LEU A 117 1.08 3.26 -12.46
C LEU A 117 -0.43 3.51 -12.32
N ALA A 118 -0.95 4.62 -12.87
CA ALA A 118 -2.39 4.88 -12.87
C ALA A 118 -3.15 3.73 -13.56
N GLU A 119 -2.65 3.27 -14.71
CA GLU A 119 -3.19 2.12 -15.43
C GLU A 119 -2.60 0.80 -14.92
N LYS A 120 -3.05 0.36 -13.74
CA LYS A 120 -2.57 -0.88 -13.10
C LYS A 120 -2.85 -2.14 -13.93
N SER A 121 -3.79 -2.10 -14.88
CA SER A 121 -4.14 -3.23 -15.76
C SER A 121 -3.00 -3.70 -16.66
N LEU A 122 -2.01 -2.84 -16.93
CA LEU A 122 -0.81 -3.18 -17.68
C LEU A 122 0.09 -4.18 -16.95
N TYR A 123 -0.11 -4.35 -15.64
CA TYR A 123 0.72 -5.18 -14.77
C TYR A 123 -0.17 -6.18 -14.00
N PRO A 124 -0.34 -7.42 -14.48
CA PRO A 124 -1.31 -8.36 -13.91
C PRO A 124 -1.12 -8.65 -12.41
N GLY A 125 0.13 -8.72 -11.93
CA GLY A 125 0.44 -8.89 -10.50
C GLY A 125 -0.03 -7.72 -9.65
N LEU A 126 0.35 -6.50 -10.05
CA LEU A 126 -0.09 -5.26 -9.43
C LEU A 126 -1.62 -5.11 -9.45
N LYS A 127 -2.28 -5.40 -10.58
CA LYS A 127 -3.75 -5.35 -10.69
C LYS A 127 -4.41 -6.26 -9.64
N ARG A 128 -3.95 -7.51 -9.53
CA ARG A 128 -4.49 -8.47 -8.55
C ARG A 128 -4.31 -7.98 -7.12
N ALA A 129 -3.10 -7.54 -6.76
CA ALA A 129 -2.80 -7.08 -5.40
C ALA A 129 -3.58 -5.80 -5.02
N SER A 130 -3.70 -4.85 -5.96
CA SER A 130 -4.51 -3.64 -5.78
C SER A 130 -5.99 -3.97 -5.62
N ASN A 131 -6.52 -4.91 -6.40
CA ASN A 131 -7.90 -5.34 -6.29
C ASN A 131 -8.17 -6.05 -4.96
N GLU A 132 -7.25 -6.89 -4.46
CA GLU A 132 -7.41 -7.56 -3.17
C GLU A 132 -7.52 -6.54 -2.01
N THR A 133 -6.75 -5.46 -2.08
CA THR A 133 -6.79 -4.33 -1.14
C THR A 133 -8.16 -3.66 -1.15
N PHE A 134 -8.68 -3.33 -2.33
CA PHE A 134 -9.97 -2.68 -2.48
C PHE A 134 -11.13 -3.60 -2.08
N ASN A 135 -11.05 -4.89 -2.43
CA ASN A 135 -12.04 -5.89 -2.04
C ASN A 135 -12.14 -6.06 -0.52
N LEU A 136 -11.04 -5.91 0.23
CA LEU A 136 -11.09 -5.95 1.69
C LEU A 136 -11.98 -4.84 2.25
N LEU A 137 -11.89 -3.64 1.67
CA LEU A 137 -12.71 -2.50 2.04
C LEU A 137 -14.18 -2.71 1.64
N THR A 138 -14.45 -3.05 0.37
CA THR A 138 -15.84 -3.21 -0.11
C THR A 138 -16.57 -4.33 0.63
N ASN A 139 -15.86 -5.43 0.96
CA ASN A 139 -16.44 -6.52 1.74
C ASN A 139 -16.78 -6.07 3.17
N ALA A 140 -15.92 -5.27 3.81
CA ALA A 140 -16.19 -4.74 5.15
C ALA A 140 -17.38 -3.78 5.17
N VAL A 141 -17.50 -2.92 4.15
CA VAL A 141 -18.67 -2.03 3.95
C VAL A 141 -19.94 -2.86 3.77
N GLN A 142 -19.92 -3.84 2.86
CA GLN A 142 -21.07 -4.72 2.59
C GLN A 142 -21.50 -5.50 3.83
N GLU A 143 -20.54 -6.02 4.62
CA GLU A 143 -20.79 -6.74 5.86
C GLU A 143 -21.47 -5.82 6.89
N CYS A 144 -20.96 -4.59 7.07
CA CYS A 144 -21.55 -3.62 7.99
C CYS A 144 -22.96 -3.19 7.56
N GLN A 145 -23.20 -3.00 6.25
CA GLN A 145 -24.54 -2.71 5.73
C GLN A 145 -25.53 -3.86 6.01
N SER A 146 -25.13 -5.12 5.80
CA SER A 146 -25.99 -6.28 6.08
C SER A 146 -26.41 -6.39 7.55
N LYS A 147 -25.60 -5.82 8.45
CA LYS A 147 -25.86 -5.74 9.90
C LYS A 147 -26.49 -4.40 10.34
N LYS A 148 -26.82 -3.51 9.40
CA LYS A 148 -27.34 -2.15 9.65
C LYS A 148 -26.43 -1.28 10.52
N LEU A 149 -25.12 -1.52 10.44
CA LEU A 149 -24.07 -0.74 11.13
C LEU A 149 -23.53 0.40 10.26
N VAL A 150 -23.78 0.33 8.94
CA VAL A 150 -23.49 1.36 7.94
C VAL A 150 -24.78 1.57 7.14
N ARG A 151 -25.06 2.81 6.77
CA ARG A 151 -26.22 3.23 5.99
C ARG A 151 -26.37 2.46 4.68
N GLU A 152 -27.61 2.31 4.23
CA GLU A 152 -27.91 1.81 2.89
C GLU A 152 -27.40 2.78 1.82
N GLY A 153 -27.01 2.23 0.67
CA GLY A 153 -26.42 2.95 -0.45
C GLY A 153 -25.52 2.05 -1.30
N ASP A 154 -25.01 2.59 -2.40
CA ASP A 154 -24.08 1.86 -3.25
C ASP A 154 -22.75 1.56 -2.53
N VAL A 155 -22.35 0.29 -2.50
CA VAL A 155 -21.15 -0.16 -1.79
C VAL A 155 -19.88 0.48 -2.35
N LEU A 156 -19.81 0.71 -3.66
CA LEU A 156 -18.63 1.30 -4.29
C LEU A 156 -18.52 2.79 -3.95
N GLU A 157 -19.63 3.53 -3.94
CA GLU A 157 -19.65 4.93 -3.51
C GLU A 157 -19.22 5.11 -2.06
N LEU A 158 -19.78 4.30 -1.14
CA LEU A 158 -19.41 4.34 0.28
C LEU A 158 -17.95 3.90 0.50
N SER A 159 -17.48 2.89 -0.24
CA SER A 159 -16.08 2.45 -0.21
C SER A 159 -15.15 3.52 -0.75
N LEU A 160 -15.54 4.24 -1.81
CA LEU A 160 -14.77 5.35 -2.35
C LEU A 160 -14.66 6.48 -1.33
N PHE A 161 -15.76 6.86 -0.67
CA PHE A 161 -15.75 7.86 0.40
C PHE A 161 -14.83 7.46 1.56
N ALA A 162 -14.94 6.21 2.04
CA ALA A 162 -14.08 5.67 3.08
C ALA A 162 -12.60 5.69 2.67
N TRP A 163 -12.30 5.20 1.48
CA TRP A 163 -10.94 5.18 0.96
C TRP A 163 -10.37 6.59 0.79
N SER A 164 -11.11 7.51 0.17
CA SER A 164 -10.66 8.90 -0.02
C SER A 164 -10.29 9.58 1.30
N THR A 165 -11.05 9.31 2.36
CA THR A 165 -10.80 9.91 3.69
C THR A 165 -9.49 9.40 4.30
N VAL A 166 -9.31 8.09 4.41
CA VAL A 166 -8.07 7.52 4.99
C VAL A 166 -6.86 7.70 4.08
N HIS A 167 -7.06 7.69 2.76
CA HIS A 167 -6.01 7.96 1.77
C HIS A 167 -5.52 9.40 1.84
N GLY A 168 -6.44 10.37 1.92
CA GLY A 168 -6.10 11.77 2.09
C GLY A 168 -5.24 11.99 3.33
N LEU A 169 -5.67 11.46 4.48
CA LEU A 169 -4.88 11.54 5.73
C LEU A 169 -3.51 10.88 5.59
N ALA A 170 -3.45 9.67 5.01
CA ALA A 170 -2.21 8.95 4.80
C ALA A 170 -1.21 9.72 3.94
N VAL A 171 -1.65 10.30 2.81
CA VAL A 171 -0.79 11.08 1.92
C VAL A 171 -0.32 12.37 2.60
N LEU A 172 -1.22 13.10 3.26
CA LEU A 172 -0.86 14.30 4.03
C LEU A 172 0.20 14.00 5.10
N ALA A 173 0.09 12.86 5.78
CA ALA A 173 1.06 12.42 6.77
C ALA A 173 2.41 12.03 6.13
N VAL A 174 2.39 11.22 5.08
CA VAL A 174 3.59 10.74 4.36
C VAL A 174 4.38 11.89 3.72
N ASP A 175 3.70 12.92 3.25
CA ASP A 175 4.32 14.10 2.64
C ASP A 175 4.62 15.22 3.65
N GLY A 176 4.41 14.95 4.95
CA GLY A 176 4.74 15.88 6.03
C GLY A 176 3.87 17.14 6.07
N GLN A 177 2.76 17.17 5.33
CA GLN A 177 1.85 18.32 5.25
C GLN A 177 1.13 18.58 6.58
N LEU A 178 0.98 17.55 7.42
CA LEU A 178 0.45 17.69 8.77
C LEU A 178 1.36 18.52 9.71
N ASN A 179 2.65 18.65 9.39
CA ASN A 179 3.58 19.47 10.18
C ASN A 179 3.23 20.96 10.10
N GLY A 180 2.86 21.43 8.90
CA GLY A 180 2.54 22.84 8.65
C GLY A 180 1.27 23.31 9.36
N VAL A 181 0.43 22.38 9.81
CA VAL A 181 -0.82 22.65 10.53
C VAL A 181 -0.79 22.17 11.98
N GLY A 182 0.38 21.77 12.50
CA GLY A 182 0.57 21.43 13.92
C GLY A 182 0.06 20.04 14.34
N LEU A 183 -0.23 19.14 13.40
CA LEU A 183 -0.90 17.86 13.68
C LEU A 183 0.05 16.65 13.76
N ARG A 184 1.37 16.86 13.72
CA ARG A 184 2.38 15.78 13.65
C ARG A 184 2.46 14.91 14.92
N GLN A 185 2.39 15.52 16.10
CA GLN A 185 2.62 14.81 17.37
C GLN A 185 1.46 13.87 17.76
N ASP A 186 0.30 14.04 17.13
CA ASP A 186 -0.94 13.36 17.46
C ASP A 186 -1.44 12.46 16.33
N LEU A 187 -0.56 12.00 15.43
CA LEU A 187 -0.99 11.29 14.22
C LEU A 187 -1.86 10.06 14.49
N GLN A 188 -1.57 9.30 15.55
CA GLN A 188 -2.43 8.18 15.95
C GLN A 188 -3.81 8.69 16.39
N VAL A 189 -3.85 9.73 17.23
CA VAL A 189 -5.10 10.34 17.72
C VAL A 189 -5.92 10.90 16.56
N TYR A 190 -5.30 11.52 15.55
CA TYR A 190 -5.99 11.99 14.36
C TYR A 190 -6.42 10.87 13.43
N THR A 191 -5.64 9.80 13.34
CA THR A 191 -6.05 8.59 12.61
C THR A 191 -7.32 8.03 13.22
N ASP A 192 -7.36 7.87 14.55
CA ASP A 192 -8.53 7.37 15.26
C ASP A 192 -9.73 8.33 15.11
N LYS A 193 -9.52 9.65 15.30
CA LYS A 193 -10.59 10.66 15.16
C LYS A 193 -11.15 10.77 13.74
N VAL A 194 -10.30 10.82 12.71
CA VAL A 194 -10.73 10.93 11.30
C VAL A 194 -11.44 9.65 10.88
N THR A 195 -10.93 8.50 11.34
CA THR A 195 -11.61 7.21 11.22
C THR A 195 -12.99 7.31 11.87
N ASP A 196 -13.12 7.66 13.15
CA ASP A 196 -14.42 7.77 13.83
C ASP A 196 -15.40 8.75 13.17
N LEU A 197 -14.93 9.90 12.66
CA LEU A 197 -15.75 10.85 11.89
C LEU A 197 -16.23 10.24 10.56
N LEU A 198 -15.36 9.54 9.84
CA LEU A 198 -15.73 8.77 8.65
C LEU A 198 -16.86 7.79 8.99
N TYR A 199 -16.72 6.99 10.05
CA TYR A 199 -17.75 6.03 10.43
C TYR A 199 -19.03 6.71 10.90
N SER A 200 -18.94 7.86 11.57
CA SER A 200 -20.11 8.65 11.95
C SER A 200 -20.90 9.17 10.75
N GLY A 201 -20.22 9.53 9.65
CA GLY A 201 -20.89 9.91 8.39
C GLY A 201 -21.43 8.73 7.58
N LEU A 202 -20.98 7.51 7.90
CA LEU A 202 -21.43 6.26 7.29
C LEU A 202 -22.57 5.58 8.06
N MET A 203 -22.81 5.93 9.33
CA MET A 203 -23.99 5.49 10.09
C MET A 203 -25.24 6.25 9.62
#